data_AF-A0A8T4WKL9-F1
#
_entry.id   AF-A0A8T4WKL9-F1
#
_cell.length_a   1.000
_cell.length_b   1.000
_cell.length_c   1.000
_cell.angle_alpha   90.00
_cell.angle_beta   90.00
_cell.angle_gamma   90.00
#
_symmetry.space_group_name_H-M   'P 1'
#
loop_
_entity.id
_entity.type
_entity.pdbx_description
1 polymer ?
#
loop_
_entity_poly.entity_id
_entity_poly.type
_entity_poly.pdbx_seq_one_letter_code
_entity_poly.pdbx_strand_id
1 'polypeptide(L)' 'MKLVMESLILKGEYRESIFLMRISQQIEALEGVDSASVMMGTDANKEMLKEAGMLTDEVKNAGSNDLIIVVDSESQ' A
#
# COMPACT_ATOMS: atom_id res chain seq x y z
N MET A 1 -17.87 -12.99 -0.63
CA MET A 1 -17.04 -12.03 0.12
C MET A 1 -16.81 -10.83 -0.76
N LYS A 2 -16.96 -9.61 -0.21
CA LYS A 2 -16.75 -8.36 -0.93
C LYS A 2 -15.40 -7.80 -0.48
N LEU A 3 -14.44 -7.72 -1.39
CA LEU A 3 -13.16 -7.06 -1.15
C LEU A 3 -13.40 -5.54 -1.12
N VAL A 4 -12.87 -4.86 -0.10
CA VAL A 4 -12.91 -3.40 0.04
C VAL A 4 -11.48 -2.90 -0.06
N MET A 5 -11.21 -2.03 -1.04
CA MET A 5 -9.91 -1.36 -1.20
C MET A 5 -10.08 0.13 -0.89
N GLU A 6 -9.26 0.64 0.04
CA GLU A 6 -9.21 2.05 0.42
C GLU A 6 -7.76 2.58 0.32
N SER A 7 -7.58 3.85 -0.08
CA SER A 7 -6.26 4.46 -0.27
C SER A 7 -6.17 5.89 0.29
N LEU A 8 -5.00 6.26 0.82
CA LEU A 8 -4.66 7.60 1.36
C LEU A 8 -3.30 8.06 0.81
N ILE A 9 -3.24 9.28 0.27
CA ILE A 9 -2.01 9.86 -0.32
C ILE A 9 -1.51 11.06 0.50
N LEU A 10 -0.25 11.01 0.95
CA LEU A 10 0.46 12.11 1.59
C LEU A 10 1.55 12.68 0.66
N LYS A 11 1.34 13.89 0.14
CA LYS A 11 2.22 14.50 -0.89
C LYS A 11 3.50 15.07 -0.30
N GLY A 12 4.64 14.74 -0.90
CA GLY A 12 5.93 15.41 -0.65
C GLY A 12 6.68 14.95 0.61
N GLU A 13 6.21 13.90 1.28
CA GLU A 13 6.93 13.31 2.41
C GLU A 13 7.86 12.18 1.96
N TYR A 14 9.17 12.39 2.13
CA TYR A 14 10.17 11.33 2.02
C TYR A 14 10.33 10.65 3.38
N ARG A 15 10.11 9.34 3.42
CA ARG A 15 10.34 8.49 4.60
C ARG A 15 11.32 7.39 4.19
N GLU A 16 12.22 6.99 5.09
CA GLU A 16 13.15 5.90 4.81
C GLU A 16 12.43 4.57 4.60
N SER A 17 12.98 3.72 3.73
CA SER A 17 12.39 2.42 3.39
C SER A 17 12.17 1.51 4.60
N ILE A 18 13.06 1.53 5.59
CA ILE A 18 12.92 0.76 6.84
C ILE A 18 11.72 1.24 7.67
N PHE A 19 11.45 2.54 7.66
CA PHE A 19 10.29 3.10 8.35
C PHE A 19 8.99 2.64 7.68
N LEU A 20 8.94 2.66 6.35
CA LEU A 20 7.78 2.18 5.58
C LEU A 20 7.56 0.67 5.75
N MET A 21 8.63 -0.11 5.78
CA MET A 21 8.58 -1.55 6.05
C MET A 21 7.99 -1.84 7.44
N ARG A 22 8.42 -1.10 8.48
CA ARG A 22 7.88 -1.24 9.83
C ARG A 22 6.41 -0.85 9.93
N ILE A 23 5.95 0.12 9.15
CA ILE A 23 4.51 0.46 9.09
C ILE A 23 3.74 -0.71 8.46
N SER A 24 4.22 -1.24 7.34
CA SER A 24 3.57 -2.38 6.66
C SER A 24 3.41 -3.56 7.62
N GLN A 25 4.47 -3.94 8.34
CA GLN A 25 4.45 -5.02 9.34
C GLN A 25 3.49 -4.75 10.50
N GLN A 26 3.32 -3.49 10.92
CA GLN A 26 2.38 -3.14 11.98
C GLN A 26 0.92 -3.22 11.52
N ILE A 27 0.64 -2.83 10.27
CA ILE A 27 -0.70 -2.92 9.69
C ILE A 27 -1.08 -4.40 9.48
N GLU A 28 -0.16 -5.22 8.96
CA GLU A 28 -0.36 -6.67 8.81
C GLU A 28 -0.61 -7.41 10.13
N ALA A 29 -0.20 -6.84 11.27
CA ALA A 29 -0.45 -7.42 12.58
C ALA A 29 -1.86 -7.12 13.14
N LEU A 30 -2.66 -6.31 12.45
CA LEU A 30 -4.02 -6.00 12.87
C LEU A 30 -4.96 -7.16 12.55
N GLU A 31 -5.88 -7.46 13.47
CA GLU A 31 -6.89 -8.49 13.26
C GLU A 31 -7.76 -8.15 12.04
N GLY A 32 -7.95 -9.13 11.16
CA GLY A 32 -8.73 -8.99 9.92
C GLY A 32 -7.95 -8.41 8.74
N VAL A 33 -6.65 -8.09 8.87
CA VAL A 33 -5.79 -7.70 7.75
C VAL A 33 -5.07 -8.93 7.20
N ASP A 34 -5.27 -9.22 5.91
CA ASP A 34 -4.63 -10.33 5.20
C ASP A 34 -3.24 -9.94 4.68
N SER A 35 -3.11 -8.71 4.15
CA SER A 35 -1.82 -8.17 3.70
C SER A 35 -1.83 -6.64 3.68
N ALA A 36 -0.68 -6.01 3.89
CA ALA A 36 -0.56 -4.56 3.78
C ALA A 36 0.80 -4.14 3.22
N SER A 37 0.81 -3.06 2.44
CA SER A 37 2.03 -2.54 1.87
C SER A 37 2.07 -1.01 1.88
N VAL A 38 3.21 -0.48 2.34
CA VAL A 38 3.50 0.96 2.32
C VAL A 38 4.77 1.22 1.53
N MET A 39 4.65 1.97 0.44
CA MET A 39 5.77 2.24 -0.47
C MET A 39 5.58 3.53 -1.27
N MET A 40 6.64 4.07 -1.87
CA MET A 40 6.54 5.22 -2.78
C MET A 40 5.95 4.77 -4.13
N GLY A 41 5.22 5.64 -4.82
CA GLY A 41 4.53 5.36 -6.10
C GLY A 41 5.43 5.27 -7.33
N THR A 42 6.67 4.83 -7.20
CA THR A 42 7.57 4.62 -8.34
C THR A 42 7.08 3.47 -9.22
N ASP A 43 7.47 3.46 -10.50
CA ASP A 43 7.04 2.40 -11.43
C ASP A 43 7.51 1.01 -10.97
N ALA A 44 8.69 0.91 -10.37
CA ALA A 44 9.21 -0.33 -9.79
C ALA A 44 8.30 -0.86 -8.67
N ASN A 45 7.89 0.03 -7.76
CA ASN A 45 7.04 -0.31 -6.63
C ASN A 45 5.62 -0.69 -7.08
N LYS A 46 5.09 -0.03 -8.11
CA LYS A 46 3.80 -0.42 -8.71
C LYS A 46 3.85 -1.81 -9.34
N GLU A 47 4.93 -2.18 -10.01
CA GLU A 47 5.07 -3.54 -10.55
C GLU A 47 5.15 -4.58 -9.42
N MET A 48 5.84 -4.28 -8.32
CA MET A 48 5.83 -5.15 -7.13
C MET A 48 4.41 -5.34 -6.56
N LEU A 49 3.61 -4.27 -6.45
CA LEU A 49 2.21 -4.37 -6.00
C LEU A 49 1.36 -5.21 -6.96
N LYS A 50 1.63 -5.13 -8.27
CA LYS A 50 0.94 -5.93 -9.28
C LYS A 50 1.28 -7.40 -9.16
N GLU A 51 2.54 -7.75 -8.98
CA GLU A 51 2.98 -9.13 -8.73
C GLU A 51 2.39 -9.69 -7.44
N ALA A 52 2.23 -8.86 -6.41
CA ALA A 52 1.59 -9.22 -5.14
C ALA A 52 0.05 -9.27 -5.21
N GLY A 53 -0.58 -8.93 -6.34
CA GLY A 53 -2.04 -8.89 -6.48
C GLY A 53 -2.72 -7.70 -5.80
N MET A 54 -1.97 -6.69 -5.39
CA MET A 54 -2.41 -5.52 -4.62
C MET A 54 -2.50 -4.24 -5.46
N LEU A 55 -2.45 -4.34 -6.79
CA LEU A 55 -2.50 -3.17 -7.67
C LEU A 55 -3.94 -2.70 -7.90
N THR A 56 -4.25 -1.52 -7.36
CA THR A 56 -5.54 -0.83 -7.56
C THR A 56 -5.46 0.19 -8.70
N ASP A 57 -6.60 0.66 -9.21
CA ASP A 57 -6.61 1.73 -10.22
C ASP A 57 -6.11 3.08 -9.67
N GLU A 58 -6.27 3.33 -8.37
CA GLU A 58 -5.69 4.51 -7.70
C GLU A 58 -4.17 4.42 -7.64
N VAL A 59 -3.63 3.25 -7.29
CA VAL A 59 -2.18 2.97 -7.27
C VAL A 59 -1.56 3.13 -8.65
N LYS A 60 -2.23 2.69 -9.71
CA LYS A 60 -1.76 2.89 -11.11
C LYS A 60 -1.54 4.37 -11.42
N ASN A 61 -2.47 5.22 -10.96
CA ASN A 61 -2.48 6.65 -11.25
C ASN A 61 -1.62 7.51 -10.30
N ALA A 62 -1.08 6.93 -9.22
CA ALA A 62 -0.20 7.63 -8.29
C ALA A 62 1.11 8.10 -8.97
N GLY A 63 1.64 9.24 -8.58
CA GLY A 63 2.95 9.73 -9.01
C GLY A 63 4.11 9.08 -8.25
N SER A 64 5.33 9.20 -8.79
CA SER A 64 6.54 8.63 -8.18
C SER A 64 6.87 9.17 -6.78
N ASN A 65 6.38 10.37 -6.44
CA ASN A 65 6.57 11.02 -5.15
C ASN A 65 5.40 10.80 -4.18
N ASP A 66 4.38 10.05 -4.57
CA ASP A 66 3.24 9.77 -3.71
C ASP A 66 3.55 8.59 -2.79
N LEU A 67 3.17 8.70 -1.52
CA LEU A 67 3.17 7.57 -0.60
C LEU A 67 1.92 6.73 -0.86
N ILE A 68 2.10 5.44 -1.10
CA ILE A 68 1.06 4.46 -1.34
C ILE A 68 0.92 3.60 -0.09
N ILE A 69 -0.31 3.40 0.35
CA ILE A 69 -0.70 2.47 1.40
C ILE A 69 -1.81 1.60 0.79
N VAL A 70 -1.59 0.29 0.72
CA VAL A 70 -2.60 -0.69 0.28
C VAL A 70 -2.81 -1.68 1.41
N VAL A 71 -4.07 -2.00 1.70
CA VAL A 71 -4.47 -2.98 2.71
C VAL A 71 -5.49 -3.91 2.07
N ASP A 72 -5.25 -5.20 2.16
CA ASP A 72 -6.23 -6.25 1.93
C ASP A 72 -6.70 -6.77 3.28
N SER A 73 -8.01 -6.79 3.50
CA SER A 73 -8.61 -7.12 4.79
C SER A 73 -10.01 -7.67 4.62
N GLU A 74 -10.42 -8.53 5.56
CA GLU A 74 -11.79 -8.96 5.65
C GLU A 74 -12.71 -7.75 5.89
N SER A 75 -13.70 -7.56 5.02
CA SER A 75 -14.78 -6.58 5.25
C SER A 75 -15.48 -6.94 6.55
N GLN A 76 -15.60 -5.99 7.48
CA GLN A 76 -16.69 -6.04 8.44
C GLN A 76 -18.04 -5.91 7.74
#